data_AF-A0A0A8WM66-F1
#
_entry.id   AF-A0A0A8WM66-F1
#
_cell.length_a   1.000
_cell.length_b   1.000
_cell.length_c   1.000
_cell.angle_alpha   90.00
_cell.angle_beta   90.00
_cell.angle_gamma   90.00
#
_symmetry.space_group_name_H-M   'P 1'
#
loop_
_entity.id
_entity.type
_entity.pdbx_description
1 polymer ?
#
loop_
_entity_poly.entity_id
_entity_poly.type
_entity_poly.pdbx_seq_one_letter_code
_entity_poly.pdbx_strand_id
1 'polypeptide(L)'
;MGLKEYTAKRRFKETPEPEPDERAGEERLVFVVHKHAARALHYDLRLELDGVLKSWAVPRGPSLDPAVKRLAVMVEDHPFSYREFEGVIPEGNYGAGSVIIWDRGFYRHPAGRNRAENEQLLLAGLAKGDLKFILEGEKLRGEFALVRTRDARSWLLLKKKDRFVHSGEILGESRSVASGRTLEELLETGSKTPTRHRKIDRIRLRETEESEGLQDAPEAEMPHAVRPMLATPALEPFDHPDWIFEMKWDGYRAVAEVREAEAALYSRNLLSLNRKFAPIVEALKACRFEAVLDGEVVAVDERGRPDFQLLQDYGSSGSGYLLYYVFDLLHFQGHDLTGLPLLKRKEILKRVLPSGPRIRFSDHVVNDGILFFQVVREKGLEGIIAKHGQSTYQVGKRSRQWLKVKRQLTQEGVIAGFTAPRGGRGHFGTLVLGQYDGNELICIGHAGGGFAAEELKLIHERLQPLVQETCPFRVVPPANAPVTWVRPELVCEVTFSGWTDDAVMRHPVFLRMREDKAAREVVRDSGEGVRP
;
A
#
# COMPACT_ATOMS: atom_id res chain seq x y z
N MET A 1 26.35 -31.11 26.36
CA MET A 1 26.80 -29.74 26.77
C MET A 1 25.59 -28.79 26.83
N GLY A 2 24.44 -29.31 27.28
CA GLY A 2 23.15 -29.11 26.59
C GLY A 2 22.47 -27.76 26.75
N LEU A 3 22.62 -27.07 27.87
CA LEU A 3 21.97 -25.77 28.09
C LEU A 3 22.83 -24.79 28.92
N LYS A 4 24.07 -25.14 29.27
CA LYS A 4 24.93 -24.31 30.15
C LYS A 4 25.17 -22.92 29.58
N GLU A 5 25.46 -22.83 28.28
CA GLU A 5 25.66 -21.55 27.61
C GLU A 5 24.34 -20.78 27.47
N TYR A 6 23.20 -21.46 27.30
CA TYR A 6 21.88 -20.84 27.30
C TYR A 6 21.58 -20.18 28.64
N THR A 7 21.68 -20.94 29.75
CA THR A 7 21.45 -20.47 31.11
C THR A 7 22.37 -19.30 31.47
N ALA A 8 23.65 -19.35 31.07
CA ALA A 8 24.61 -18.28 31.37
C ALA A 8 24.28 -16.94 30.67
N LYS A 9 23.56 -16.98 29.54
CA LYS A 9 23.22 -15.80 28.74
C LYS A 9 21.88 -15.15 29.11
N ARG A 10 21.03 -15.80 29.93
CA ARG A 10 19.68 -15.33 30.26
C ARG A 10 19.54 -14.90 31.72
N ARG A 11 18.67 -13.91 31.94
CA ARG A 11 18.20 -13.48 33.27
C ARG A 11 16.71 -13.77 33.37
N PHE A 12 16.31 -14.97 33.78
CA PHE A 12 14.90 -15.43 33.74
C PHE A 12 13.90 -14.59 34.56
N LYS A 13 14.38 -13.74 35.47
CA LYS A 13 13.54 -12.74 36.16
C LYS A 13 13.21 -11.51 35.32
N GLU A 14 13.93 -11.31 34.21
CA GLU A 14 13.92 -10.12 33.35
C GLU A 14 13.62 -10.46 31.87
N THR A 15 13.41 -11.74 31.53
CA THR A 15 13.04 -12.20 30.19
C THR A 15 11.83 -13.14 30.27
N PRO A 16 10.88 -13.09 29.31
CA PRO A 16 9.79 -14.05 29.21
C PRO A 16 10.22 -15.39 28.59
N GLU A 17 11.51 -15.56 28.25
CA GLU A 17 12.05 -16.82 27.74
C GLU A 17 11.95 -17.95 28.79
N PRO A 18 11.69 -19.20 28.36
CA PRO A 18 11.54 -20.32 29.29
C PRO A 18 12.84 -20.70 30.00
N GLU A 19 12.69 -21.19 31.23
CA GLU A 19 13.76 -21.81 32.00
C GLU A 19 14.27 -23.10 31.31
N PRO A 20 15.52 -23.53 31.59
CA PRO A 20 16.09 -24.71 30.95
C PRO A 20 15.31 -25.99 31.27
N ASP A 21 14.87 -26.71 30.24
CA ASP A 21 14.30 -28.05 30.33
C ASP A 21 14.92 -29.01 29.30
N GLU A 22 15.18 -30.24 29.74
CA GLU A 22 15.56 -31.35 28.88
C GLU A 22 14.32 -32.26 28.73
N ARG A 23 13.51 -31.96 27.72
CA ARG A 23 12.32 -32.75 27.34
C ARG A 23 12.44 -33.11 25.87
N ALA A 24 11.78 -34.18 25.47
CA ALA A 24 11.77 -34.66 24.09
C ALA A 24 10.33 -34.81 23.59
N GLY A 25 10.12 -34.65 22.29
CA GLY A 25 8.86 -34.98 21.64
C GLY A 25 8.60 -36.49 21.70
N GLU A 26 7.36 -36.89 21.98
CA GLU A 26 7.03 -38.28 22.31
C GLU A 26 7.24 -39.24 21.12
N GLU A 27 6.73 -38.91 19.93
CA GLU A 27 6.72 -39.85 18.79
C GLU A 27 7.51 -39.39 17.55
N ARG A 28 7.62 -38.08 17.31
CA ARG A 28 8.26 -37.51 16.12
C ARG A 28 9.13 -36.34 16.52
N LEU A 29 10.29 -36.22 15.85
CA LEU A 29 11.16 -35.08 16.05
C LEU A 29 10.50 -33.80 15.50
N VAL A 30 10.53 -32.74 16.28
CA VAL A 30 9.95 -31.45 15.91
C VAL A 30 11.00 -30.45 15.46
N PHE A 31 10.59 -29.54 14.58
CA PHE A 31 11.37 -28.36 14.26
C PHE A 31 10.53 -27.11 14.47
N VAL A 32 11.24 -26.00 14.65
CA VAL A 32 10.66 -24.68 14.67
C VAL A 32 11.61 -23.71 13.97
N VAL A 33 11.03 -22.78 13.23
CA VAL A 33 11.76 -21.63 12.69
C VAL A 33 11.20 -20.39 13.36
N HIS A 34 12.04 -19.72 14.15
CA HIS A 34 11.67 -18.43 14.71
C HIS A 34 12.12 -17.32 13.78
N LYS A 35 11.25 -16.37 13.47
CA LYS A 35 11.68 -15.11 12.85
C LYS A 35 11.95 -14.13 13.99
N HIS A 36 13.16 -13.59 14.03
CA HIS A 36 13.66 -12.86 15.19
C HIS A 36 14.20 -11.49 14.79
N ALA A 37 13.52 -10.43 15.22
CA ALA A 37 13.95 -9.04 15.05
C ALA A 37 14.84 -8.58 16.21
N ALA A 38 16.07 -9.10 16.28
CA ALA A 38 17.05 -8.76 17.31
C ALA A 38 17.83 -7.47 16.98
N ARG A 39 19.18 -7.52 16.96
CA ARG A 39 20.02 -6.46 16.37
C ARG A 39 19.93 -6.45 14.84
N ALA A 40 19.77 -7.62 14.25
CA ALA A 40 19.48 -7.85 12.84
C ALA A 40 18.34 -8.87 12.75
N LEU A 41 17.53 -8.76 11.70
CA LEU A 41 16.56 -9.79 11.38
C LEU A 41 17.30 -11.07 11.00
N HIS A 42 16.85 -12.18 11.55
CA HIS A 42 17.32 -13.49 11.16
C HIS A 42 16.22 -14.52 11.44
N TYR A 43 16.43 -15.71 10.90
CA TYR A 43 15.57 -16.85 11.12
C TYR A 43 16.35 -17.90 11.88
N ASP A 44 15.91 -18.23 13.10
CA ASP A 44 16.52 -19.31 13.86
C ASP A 44 15.87 -20.62 13.46
N LEU A 45 16.59 -21.44 12.67
CA LEU A 45 16.20 -22.83 12.42
C LEU A 45 16.61 -23.66 13.63
N ARG A 46 15.63 -24.33 14.24
CA ARG A 46 15.84 -25.11 15.45
C ARG A 46 15.29 -26.52 15.26
N LEU A 47 16.14 -27.51 15.50
CA LEU A 47 15.85 -28.93 15.32
C LEU A 47 15.92 -29.62 16.69
N GLU A 48 14.86 -30.31 17.09
CA GLU A 48 14.87 -31.18 18.27
C GLU A 48 15.86 -32.32 18.06
N LEU A 49 16.90 -32.39 18.89
CA LEU A 49 17.86 -33.49 18.88
C LEU A 49 18.55 -33.61 20.24
N ASP A 50 18.62 -34.82 20.81
CA ASP A 50 19.28 -35.07 22.09
C ASP A 50 18.64 -34.26 23.24
N GLY A 51 17.29 -34.21 23.27
CA GLY A 51 16.50 -33.57 24.32
C GLY A 51 16.54 -32.03 24.36
N VAL A 52 17.15 -31.40 23.35
CA VAL A 52 17.27 -29.93 23.23
C VAL A 52 17.01 -29.47 21.79
N LEU A 53 16.93 -28.16 21.59
CA LEU A 53 16.83 -27.55 20.26
C LEU A 53 18.20 -27.11 19.76
N LYS A 54 18.80 -27.90 18.85
CA LYS A 54 20.00 -27.52 18.11
C LYS A 54 19.64 -26.37 17.17
N SER A 55 20.37 -25.25 17.27
CA SER A 55 19.91 -23.98 16.72
C SER A 55 20.93 -23.34 15.76
N TRP A 56 20.42 -22.82 14.65
CA TRP A 56 21.19 -22.06 13.66
C TRP A 56 20.49 -20.76 13.32
N ALA A 57 21.20 -19.65 13.48
CA ALA A 57 20.78 -18.35 12.96
C ALA A 57 21.03 -18.29 11.45
N VAL A 58 19.98 -18.07 10.66
CA VAL A 58 20.00 -17.97 9.21
C VAL A 58 19.66 -16.53 8.83
N PRO A 59 20.65 -15.64 8.61
CA PRO A 59 20.40 -14.20 8.46
C PRO A 59 19.46 -13.86 7.30
N ARG A 60 19.62 -14.55 6.17
CA ARG A 60 18.79 -14.36 4.96
C ARG A 60 17.64 -15.36 4.84
N GLY A 61 17.28 -16.02 5.95
CA GLY A 61 16.22 -17.02 5.99
C GLY A 61 16.46 -18.28 5.14
N PRO A 62 15.57 -19.28 5.27
CA PRO A 62 15.55 -20.44 4.39
C PRO A 62 15.16 -20.06 2.94
N SER A 63 15.49 -20.91 1.98
CA SER A 63 15.08 -20.77 0.57
C SER A 63 14.44 -22.06 0.10
N LEU A 64 13.43 -21.96 -0.78
CA LEU A 64 12.85 -23.11 -1.50
C LEU A 64 13.48 -23.32 -2.88
N ASP A 65 14.44 -22.46 -3.27
CA ASP A 65 15.22 -22.60 -4.50
C ASP A 65 16.52 -23.39 -4.24
N PRO A 66 16.72 -24.57 -4.86
CA PRO A 66 17.95 -25.35 -4.77
C PRO A 66 19.22 -24.66 -5.25
N ALA A 67 19.12 -23.61 -6.08
CA ALA A 67 20.27 -22.82 -6.54
C ALA A 67 20.81 -21.89 -5.44
N VAL A 68 19.98 -21.54 -4.45
CA VAL A 68 20.32 -20.57 -3.41
C VAL A 68 20.91 -21.27 -2.19
N LYS A 69 22.13 -20.87 -1.82
CA LYS A 69 22.81 -21.34 -0.61
C LYS A 69 22.68 -20.32 0.50
N ARG A 70 22.18 -20.71 1.66
CA ARG A 70 21.96 -19.80 2.80
C ARG A 70 22.99 -20.08 3.90
N LEU A 71 23.67 -19.03 4.37
CA LEU A 71 24.54 -19.13 5.54
C LEU A 71 23.68 -19.40 6.78
N ALA A 72 24.08 -20.39 7.57
CA ALA A 72 23.45 -20.78 8.82
C ALA A 72 24.54 -20.87 9.90
N VAL A 73 24.49 -19.99 10.89
CA VAL A 73 25.49 -19.94 11.96
C VAL A 73 24.95 -20.65 13.18
N MET A 74 25.64 -21.69 13.63
CA MET A 74 25.27 -22.45 14.81
C MET A 74 25.40 -21.58 16.07
N VAL A 75 24.34 -21.50 16.85
CA VAL A 75 24.25 -20.77 18.12
C VAL A 75 24.09 -21.75 19.27
N GLU A 76 23.98 -21.26 20.51
CA GLU A 76 23.77 -22.16 21.65
C GLU A 76 22.48 -23.00 21.50
N ASP A 77 22.50 -24.19 22.09
CA ASP A 77 21.33 -25.03 22.20
C ASP A 77 20.26 -24.34 23.06
N HIS A 78 18.98 -24.55 22.73
CA HIS A 78 17.86 -23.97 23.46
C HIS A 78 17.04 -25.07 24.14
N PRO A 79 16.36 -24.75 25.25
CA PRO A 79 15.49 -25.72 25.93
C PRO A 79 14.38 -26.18 25.00
N PHE A 80 13.90 -27.41 25.20
CA PHE A 80 12.86 -27.96 24.34
C PHE A 80 11.58 -27.12 24.36
N SER A 81 11.21 -26.62 25.53
CA SER A 81 10.07 -25.70 25.73
C SER A 81 10.17 -24.41 24.91
N TYR A 82 11.37 -23.98 24.50
CA TYR A 82 11.56 -22.79 23.67
C TYR A 82 10.87 -22.89 22.31
N ARG A 83 10.50 -24.08 21.86
CA ARG A 83 9.73 -24.28 20.61
C ARG A 83 8.37 -23.57 20.61
N GLU A 84 7.82 -23.28 21.78
CA GLU A 84 6.52 -22.64 21.96
C GLU A 84 6.64 -21.14 22.23
N PHE A 85 7.87 -20.62 22.30
CA PHE A 85 8.11 -19.23 22.68
C PHE A 85 7.78 -18.27 21.53
N GLU A 86 6.85 -17.36 21.81
CA GLU A 86 6.55 -16.21 20.99
C GLU A 86 6.36 -14.99 21.89
N GLY A 87 7.02 -13.87 21.56
CA GLY A 87 6.97 -12.69 22.42
C GLY A 87 8.07 -11.67 22.17
N VAL A 88 8.25 -10.78 23.14
CA VAL A 88 9.23 -9.69 23.08
C VAL A 88 10.25 -9.85 24.19
N ILE A 89 11.51 -10.08 23.81
CA ILE A 89 12.65 -10.15 24.72
C ILE A 89 13.05 -8.71 25.12
N PRO A 90 13.04 -8.36 26.43
CA PRO A 90 13.32 -7.00 26.90
C PRO A 90 14.74 -6.51 26.58
N GLU A 91 14.91 -5.20 26.43
CA GLU A 91 16.25 -4.60 26.24
C GLU A 91 17.16 -4.89 27.44
N GLY A 92 18.46 -5.04 27.19
CA GLY A 92 19.45 -5.47 28.20
C GLY A 92 19.61 -6.99 28.30
N ASN A 93 18.64 -7.76 27.79
CA ASN A 93 18.77 -9.21 27.68
C ASN A 93 19.46 -9.65 26.38
N TYR A 94 20.10 -10.82 26.42
CA TYR A 94 20.69 -11.44 25.24
C TYR A 94 19.58 -11.78 24.23
N GLY A 95 19.75 -11.40 22.97
CA GLY A 95 18.70 -11.58 21.96
C GLY A 95 17.53 -10.60 22.06
N ALA A 96 17.68 -9.44 22.71
CA ALA A 96 16.60 -8.44 22.78
C ALA A 96 15.97 -8.10 21.41
N GLY A 97 14.65 -8.30 21.30
CA GLY A 97 13.91 -8.25 20.04
C GLY A 97 12.54 -8.91 20.14
N SER A 98 11.72 -8.79 19.09
CA SER A 98 10.51 -9.61 18.95
C SER A 98 10.83 -10.92 18.25
N VAL A 99 10.13 -11.96 18.68
CA VAL A 99 10.28 -13.33 18.19
C VAL A 99 8.89 -13.87 17.89
N ILE A 100 8.70 -14.37 16.66
CA ILE A 100 7.51 -15.14 16.27
C ILE A 100 7.88 -16.56 15.86
N ILE A 101 6.93 -17.48 15.99
CA ILE A 101 7.02 -18.82 15.41
C ILE A 101 6.66 -18.71 13.92
N TRP A 102 7.67 -18.49 13.07
CA TRP A 102 7.47 -18.28 11.63
C TRP A 102 7.06 -19.55 10.90
N ASP A 103 7.60 -20.70 11.29
CA ASP A 103 7.17 -22.01 10.82
C ASP A 103 7.40 -23.04 11.92
N ARG A 104 6.64 -24.14 11.89
CA ARG A 104 6.80 -25.27 12.80
C ARG A 104 6.29 -26.54 12.16
N GLY A 105 6.74 -27.67 12.66
CA GLY A 105 6.19 -28.95 12.27
C GLY A 105 7.08 -30.09 12.70
N PHE A 106 6.99 -31.18 11.94
CA PHE A 106 7.81 -32.36 12.17
C PHE A 106 8.95 -32.43 11.16
N TYR A 107 10.01 -33.11 11.54
CA TYR A 107 11.08 -33.41 10.63
C TYR A 107 11.63 -34.82 10.85
N ARG A 108 12.31 -35.33 9.83
CA ARG A 108 12.91 -36.66 9.86
C ARG A 108 14.12 -36.73 8.93
N HIS A 109 15.00 -37.69 9.19
CA HIS A 109 16.04 -38.06 8.23
C HIS A 109 15.40 -38.71 6.98
N PRO A 110 15.91 -38.48 5.76
CA PRO A 110 15.35 -39.09 4.54
C PRO A 110 15.27 -40.62 4.59
N ALA A 111 16.23 -41.25 5.27
CA ALA A 111 16.33 -42.72 5.39
C ALA A 111 15.81 -43.29 6.72
N GLY A 112 15.39 -42.45 7.68
CA GLY A 112 14.95 -42.94 8.99
C GLY A 112 13.48 -43.36 8.98
N ARG A 113 13.16 -44.51 9.58
CA ARG A 113 11.80 -45.08 9.55
C ARG A 113 11.00 -44.84 10.83
N ASN A 114 11.69 -44.63 11.95
CA ASN A 114 11.11 -44.37 13.26
C ASN A 114 11.93 -43.29 13.99
N ARG A 115 11.44 -42.81 15.14
CA ARG A 115 12.10 -41.74 15.90
C ARG A 115 13.55 -42.05 16.25
N ALA A 116 13.82 -43.26 16.76
CA ALA A 116 15.16 -43.66 17.20
C ALA A 116 16.16 -43.72 16.03
N GLU A 117 15.76 -44.31 14.90
CA GLU A 117 16.59 -44.33 13.69
C GLU A 117 16.84 -42.92 13.14
N ASN A 118 15.82 -42.06 13.16
CA ASN A 118 15.95 -40.66 12.74
C ASN A 118 16.97 -39.93 13.61
N GLU A 119 16.82 -39.98 14.93
CA GLU A 119 17.70 -39.31 15.89
C GLU A 119 19.14 -39.81 15.77
N GLN A 120 19.37 -41.12 15.64
CA GLN A 120 20.70 -41.69 15.44
C GLN A 120 21.37 -41.19 14.15
N LEU A 121 20.65 -41.19 13.03
CA LEU A 121 21.17 -40.74 11.73
C LEU A 121 21.45 -39.23 11.72
N LEU A 122 20.58 -38.44 12.33
CA LEU A 122 20.75 -36.99 12.45
C LEU A 122 21.92 -36.64 13.36
N LEU A 123 22.10 -37.32 14.50
CA LEU A 123 23.28 -37.16 15.36
C LEU A 123 24.58 -37.48 14.63
N ALA A 124 24.60 -38.57 13.86
CA ALA A 124 25.75 -38.92 13.03
C ALA A 124 26.04 -37.86 11.95
N GLY A 125 24.99 -37.31 11.31
CA GLY A 125 25.11 -36.23 10.32
C GLY A 125 25.64 -34.93 10.92
N LEU A 126 25.15 -34.55 12.10
CA LEU A 126 25.61 -33.38 12.85
C LEU A 126 27.10 -33.50 13.21
N ALA A 127 27.53 -34.66 13.71
CA ALA A 127 28.93 -34.93 14.02
C ALA A 127 29.81 -34.83 12.76
N LYS A 128 29.37 -35.42 11.64
CA LYS A 128 30.09 -35.39 10.36
C LYS A 128 30.09 -34.02 9.68
N GLY A 129 29.15 -33.14 10.00
CA GLY A 129 28.99 -31.86 9.32
C GLY A 129 28.17 -31.94 8.03
N ASP A 130 27.37 -32.98 7.84
CA ASP A 130 26.43 -33.15 6.73
C ASP A 130 25.12 -33.71 7.29
N LEU A 131 24.19 -32.81 7.61
CA LEU A 131 22.90 -33.13 8.20
C LEU A 131 21.82 -33.03 7.14
N LYS A 132 21.14 -34.13 6.84
CA LYS A 132 20.05 -34.19 5.85
C LYS A 132 18.73 -34.45 6.55
N PHE A 133 17.70 -33.70 6.16
CA PHE A 133 16.40 -33.80 6.80
C PHE A 133 15.28 -33.39 5.84
N ILE A 134 14.10 -33.93 6.08
CA ILE A 134 12.85 -33.58 5.40
C ILE A 134 12.01 -32.80 6.40
N LEU A 135 11.65 -31.58 6.04
CA LEU A 135 10.73 -30.75 6.81
C LEU A 135 9.29 -31.02 6.36
N GLU A 136 8.41 -31.16 7.33
CA GLU A 136 6.97 -31.30 7.16
C GLU A 136 6.29 -30.16 7.96
N GLY A 137 6.57 -28.93 7.54
CA GLY A 137 6.06 -27.70 8.14
C GLY A 137 4.79 -27.17 7.52
N GLU A 138 4.31 -26.08 8.10
CA GLU A 138 3.24 -25.28 7.52
C GLU A 138 3.74 -24.52 6.29
N LYS A 139 4.96 -23.95 6.36
CA LYS A 139 5.60 -23.20 5.25
C LYS A 139 6.70 -23.98 4.56
N LEU A 140 7.67 -24.50 5.33
CA LEU A 140 8.79 -25.26 4.78
C LEU A 140 8.43 -26.72 4.62
N ARG A 141 8.50 -27.21 3.38
CA ARG A 141 8.27 -28.61 3.06
C ARG A 141 9.38 -29.17 2.17
N GLY A 142 9.63 -30.46 2.34
CA GLY A 142 10.57 -31.20 1.50
C GLY A 142 11.96 -31.32 2.11
N GLU A 143 12.90 -31.80 1.29
CA GLU A 143 14.24 -32.16 1.73
C GLU A 143 15.20 -30.96 1.72
N PHE A 144 15.99 -30.87 2.78
CA PHE A 144 17.03 -29.87 3.03
C PHE A 144 18.30 -30.54 3.53
N ALA A 145 19.41 -29.80 3.46
CA ALA A 145 20.66 -30.18 4.11
C ALA A 145 21.34 -28.98 4.78
N LEU A 146 21.99 -29.25 5.91
CA LEU A 146 22.96 -28.37 6.56
C LEU A 146 24.35 -28.97 6.39
N VAL A 147 25.24 -28.24 5.72
CA VAL A 147 26.63 -28.67 5.48
C VAL A 147 27.59 -27.72 6.19
N ARG A 148 28.40 -28.26 7.11
CA ARG A 148 29.38 -27.49 7.88
C ARG A 148 30.53 -27.06 6.98
N THR A 149 30.95 -25.81 7.12
CA THR A 149 32.10 -25.26 6.41
C THR A 149 33.40 -25.57 7.17
N ARG A 150 34.52 -24.96 6.77
CA ARG A 150 35.79 -25.09 7.49
C ARG A 150 35.72 -24.50 8.90
N ASP A 151 34.89 -23.47 9.11
CA ASP A 151 34.61 -22.94 10.43
C ASP A 151 33.56 -23.82 11.14
N ALA A 152 33.85 -24.19 12.39
CA ALA A 152 33.05 -25.13 13.16
C ALA A 152 31.61 -24.63 13.41
N ARG A 153 31.41 -23.31 13.47
CA ARG A 153 30.09 -22.69 13.69
C ARG A 153 29.36 -22.32 12.41
N SER A 154 30.04 -22.26 11.28
CA SER A 154 29.43 -21.82 10.02
C SER A 154 28.96 -23.01 9.16
N TRP A 155 27.68 -23.01 8.80
CA TRP A 155 27.02 -24.03 7.98
C TRP A 155 26.33 -23.40 6.77
N LEU A 156 26.03 -24.23 5.77
CA LEU A 156 25.21 -23.85 4.62
C LEU A 156 23.90 -24.64 4.65
N LEU A 157 22.78 -23.93 4.71
CA LEU A 157 21.44 -24.46 4.52
C LEU A 157 21.10 -24.49 3.03
N LEU A 158 20.68 -25.66 2.54
CA LEU A 158 20.49 -25.96 1.13
C LEU A 158 19.15 -26.68 0.93
N LYS A 159 18.32 -26.20 0.00
CA LYS A 159 17.15 -26.95 -0.47
C LYS A 159 17.60 -28.04 -1.45
N LYS A 160 17.06 -29.26 -1.30
CA LYS A 160 17.24 -30.34 -2.29
C LYS A 160 16.11 -30.31 -3.32
N LYS A 161 16.39 -30.82 -4.52
CA LYS A 161 15.40 -30.93 -5.59
C LYS A 161 14.34 -31.96 -5.21
N ASP A 162 13.10 -31.50 -5.11
CA ASP A 162 11.91 -32.33 -4.90
C ASP A 162 10.66 -31.58 -5.40
N ARG A 163 9.48 -32.15 -5.17
CA ARG A 163 8.19 -31.56 -5.59
C ARG A 163 7.81 -30.24 -4.90
N PHE A 164 8.52 -29.83 -3.85
CA PHE A 164 8.24 -28.63 -3.06
C PHE A 164 9.22 -27.49 -3.38
N VAL A 165 10.03 -27.63 -4.44
CA VAL A 165 10.87 -26.56 -4.95
C VAL A 165 10.01 -25.41 -5.48
N HIS A 166 10.39 -24.19 -5.10
CA HIS A 166 9.72 -22.98 -5.55
C HIS A 166 10.74 -21.83 -5.63
N SER A 167 10.69 -21.06 -6.72
CA SER A 167 11.59 -19.92 -6.96
C SER A 167 11.07 -18.59 -6.42
N GLY A 168 9.85 -18.54 -5.86
CA GLY A 168 9.28 -17.34 -5.25
C GLY A 168 9.78 -17.09 -3.82
N GLU A 169 9.52 -15.88 -3.32
CA GLU A 169 10.03 -15.38 -2.05
C GLU A 169 9.23 -15.90 -0.85
N ILE A 170 9.57 -17.10 -0.36
CA ILE A 170 8.91 -17.74 0.81
C ILE A 170 8.92 -16.86 2.08
N LEU A 171 9.90 -15.97 2.21
CA LEU A 171 10.06 -15.09 3.37
C LEU A 171 8.99 -13.99 3.45
N GLY A 172 8.25 -13.76 2.35
CA GLY A 172 7.10 -12.84 2.30
C GLY A 172 5.92 -13.28 3.18
N GLU A 173 5.83 -14.56 3.53
CA GLU A 173 4.85 -15.07 4.49
C GLU A 173 5.25 -14.70 5.93
N SER A 174 5.05 -13.44 6.32
CA SER A 174 5.64 -12.87 7.53
C SER A 174 4.92 -13.17 8.85
N ARG A 175 3.73 -13.80 8.82
CA ARG A 175 2.90 -14.08 10.00
C ARG A 175 3.31 -15.36 10.73
N SER A 176 3.10 -15.38 12.04
CA SER A 176 3.28 -16.56 12.89
C SER A 176 2.29 -17.65 12.50
N VAL A 177 2.77 -18.89 12.44
CA VAL A 177 1.89 -20.07 12.24
C VAL A 177 1.20 -20.48 13.54
N ALA A 178 1.66 -19.98 14.69
CA ALA A 178 1.05 -20.27 15.98
C ALA A 178 -0.06 -19.27 16.33
N SER A 179 0.21 -17.97 16.20
CA SER A 179 -0.70 -16.90 16.65
C SER A 179 -1.37 -16.14 15.51
N GLY A 180 -0.93 -16.33 14.27
CA GLY A 180 -1.30 -15.49 13.13
C GLY A 180 -0.69 -14.08 13.16
N ARG A 181 0.05 -13.73 14.21
CA ARG A 181 0.57 -12.37 14.42
C ARG A 181 1.84 -12.11 13.64
N THR A 182 2.07 -10.86 13.25
CA THR A 182 3.40 -10.43 12.78
C THR A 182 4.29 -10.02 13.95
N LEU A 183 5.59 -9.81 13.68
CA LEU A 183 6.53 -9.27 14.65
C LEU A 183 6.09 -7.89 15.18
N GLU A 184 5.42 -7.10 14.34
CA GLU A 184 4.88 -5.78 14.65
C GLU A 184 3.69 -5.88 15.60
N GLU A 185 2.72 -6.74 15.32
CA GLU A 185 1.51 -6.91 16.14
C GLU A 185 1.85 -7.39 17.57
N LEU A 186 2.91 -8.20 17.74
CA LEU A 186 3.44 -8.57 19.07
C LEU A 186 4.08 -7.40 19.81
N LEU A 187 4.75 -6.50 19.09
CA LEU A 187 5.37 -5.32 19.68
C LEU A 187 4.30 -4.28 20.09
N GLU A 188 3.24 -4.14 19.31
CA GLU A 188 2.11 -3.24 19.57
C GLU A 188 1.28 -3.69 20.76
N THR A 189 1.06 -5.00 20.93
CA THR A 189 0.32 -5.57 22.07
C THR A 189 1.12 -5.62 23.37
N GLY A 190 2.46 -5.48 23.29
CA GLY A 190 3.37 -5.64 24.43
C GLY A 190 3.86 -4.36 25.13
N SER A 191 3.74 -3.15 24.58
CA SER A 191 4.18 -1.92 25.29
C SER A 191 3.74 -0.58 24.66
N LYS A 192 3.39 0.38 25.53
CA LYS A 192 3.06 1.80 25.23
C LYS A 192 4.29 2.72 25.02
N THR A 193 5.45 2.24 24.55
CA THR A 193 6.66 3.10 24.46
C THR A 193 7.15 3.39 23.03
N PRO A 194 7.33 4.68 22.65
CA PRO A 194 7.67 5.12 21.28
C PRO A 194 9.12 4.87 20.82
N THR A 195 10.02 4.37 21.68
CA THR A 195 11.44 4.13 21.36
C THR A 195 11.69 2.89 20.50
N ARG A 196 10.82 1.87 20.54
CA ARG A 196 11.02 0.58 19.83
C ARG A 196 10.63 0.58 18.35
N HIS A 197 9.65 1.39 17.93
CA HIS A 197 9.27 1.53 16.52
C HIS A 197 10.46 1.98 15.65
N ARG A 198 11.34 2.83 16.22
CA ARG A 198 12.56 3.36 15.57
C ARG A 198 13.60 2.29 15.20
N LYS A 199 13.63 1.14 15.87
CA LYS A 199 14.60 0.06 15.57
C LYS A 199 14.13 -0.80 14.40
N ILE A 200 12.81 -0.96 14.25
CA ILE A 200 12.16 -1.72 13.17
C ILE A 200 12.26 -0.95 11.86
N ASP A 201 11.95 0.35 11.89
CA ASP A 201 12.08 1.22 10.71
C ASP A 201 13.52 1.22 10.17
N ARG A 202 14.53 1.24 11.06
CA ARG A 202 15.95 1.12 10.70
C ARG A 202 16.33 -0.21 10.07
N ILE A 203 15.72 -1.33 10.49
CA ILE A 203 16.00 -2.65 9.91
C ILE A 203 15.35 -2.73 8.53
N ARG A 204 14.09 -2.28 8.38
CA ARG A 204 13.39 -2.20 7.08
C ARG A 204 14.14 -1.34 6.08
N LEU A 205 14.64 -0.20 6.53
CA LEU A 205 15.43 0.72 5.72
C LEU A 205 16.67 0.01 5.17
N ARG A 206 17.44 -0.62 6.05
CA ARG A 206 18.68 -1.32 5.69
C ARG A 206 18.44 -2.55 4.81
N GLU A 207 17.40 -3.35 5.09
CA GLU A 207 17.02 -4.49 4.24
C GLU A 207 16.62 -4.06 2.84
N THR A 208 15.99 -2.89 2.72
CA THR A 208 15.60 -2.32 1.43
C THR A 208 16.80 -1.77 0.68
N GLU A 209 17.69 -1.04 1.36
CA GLU A 209 18.98 -0.56 0.83
C GLU A 209 19.89 -1.71 0.36
N GLU A 210 19.90 -2.84 1.08
CA GLU A 210 20.69 -4.02 0.73
C GLU A 210 19.97 -4.97 -0.26
N SER A 211 18.73 -4.67 -0.68
CA SER A 211 17.96 -5.52 -1.58
C SER A 211 18.36 -5.37 -3.06
N GLU A 212 18.28 -6.47 -3.82
CA GLU A 212 18.57 -6.46 -5.28
C GLU A 212 17.70 -5.44 -6.04
N GLY A 213 16.48 -5.16 -5.57
CA GLY A 213 15.56 -4.23 -6.25
C GLY A 213 15.98 -2.76 -6.20
N LEU A 214 16.85 -2.34 -5.27
CA LEU A 214 17.38 -0.97 -5.23
C LEU A 214 18.66 -0.83 -6.08
N GLN A 215 19.40 -1.92 -6.30
CA GLN A 215 20.66 -1.92 -7.08
C GLN A 215 20.42 -1.61 -8.57
N ASP A 216 19.23 -1.90 -9.08
CA ASP A 216 18.84 -1.60 -10.47
C ASP A 216 18.44 -0.12 -10.66
N ALA A 217 18.30 0.65 -9.58
CA ALA A 217 17.96 2.07 -9.65
C ALA A 217 19.23 2.94 -9.71
N PRO A 218 19.29 3.96 -10.58
CA PRO A 218 20.42 4.88 -10.61
C PRO A 218 20.46 5.76 -9.35
N GLU A 219 21.67 5.98 -8.84
CA GLU A 219 21.92 7.01 -7.84
C GLU A 219 21.61 8.40 -8.42
N ALA A 220 20.84 9.20 -7.69
CA ALA A 220 20.44 10.55 -8.07
C ALA A 220 20.09 11.39 -6.82
N GLU A 221 20.33 12.70 -6.91
CA GLU A 221 19.85 13.64 -5.89
C GLU A 221 18.32 13.62 -5.79
N MET A 222 17.79 13.79 -4.58
CA MET A 222 16.35 13.81 -4.37
C MET A 222 15.71 14.95 -5.18
N PRO A 223 14.73 14.64 -6.04
CA PRO A 223 14.08 15.66 -6.84
C PRO A 223 13.15 16.52 -5.97
N HIS A 224 12.93 17.76 -6.41
CA HIS A 224 12.06 18.72 -5.76
C HIS A 224 10.93 19.17 -6.69
N ALA A 225 9.80 19.56 -6.09
CA ALA A 225 8.63 20.09 -6.78
C ALA A 225 8.17 19.17 -7.93
N VAL A 226 8.13 17.87 -7.67
CA VAL A 226 7.78 16.85 -8.67
C VAL A 226 6.33 16.99 -9.07
N ARG A 227 6.08 17.18 -10.37
CA ARG A 227 4.71 17.15 -10.92
C ARG A 227 4.25 15.71 -11.10
N PRO A 228 3.08 15.33 -10.59
CA PRO A 228 2.66 13.93 -10.62
C PRO A 228 2.23 13.45 -12.02
N MET A 229 2.40 12.16 -12.28
CA MET A 229 1.92 11.44 -13.47
C MET A 229 0.38 11.37 -13.49
N LEU A 230 -0.26 11.62 -14.64
CA LEU A 230 -1.73 11.70 -14.76
C LEU A 230 -2.32 10.46 -15.44
N ALA A 231 -3.54 10.08 -15.03
CA ALA A 231 -4.28 8.96 -15.61
C ALA A 231 -5.16 9.38 -16.79
N THR A 232 -5.30 8.48 -17.76
CA THR A 232 -6.21 8.59 -18.90
C THR A 232 -7.57 8.00 -18.54
N PRO A 233 -8.72 8.61 -18.91
CA PRO A 233 -10.03 7.99 -18.70
C PRO A 233 -10.15 6.67 -19.47
N ALA A 234 -10.68 5.63 -18.81
CA ALA A 234 -11.13 4.40 -19.45
C ALA A 234 -12.65 4.30 -19.36
N LEU A 235 -13.27 3.80 -20.43
CA LEU A 235 -14.75 3.76 -20.55
C LEU A 235 -15.37 2.67 -19.67
N GLU A 236 -14.70 1.52 -19.57
CA GLU A 236 -15.22 0.34 -18.91
C GLU A 236 -14.12 -0.29 -18.03
N PRO A 237 -14.50 -0.95 -16.93
CA PRO A 237 -13.57 -1.80 -16.18
C PRO A 237 -13.17 -3.01 -17.02
N PHE A 238 -11.99 -3.57 -16.74
CA PHE A 238 -11.44 -4.70 -17.47
C PHE A 238 -10.58 -5.55 -16.54
N ASP A 239 -10.36 -6.80 -16.94
CA ASP A 239 -9.40 -7.69 -16.31
C ASP A 239 -8.16 -7.82 -17.20
N HIS A 240 -6.97 -7.84 -16.60
CA HIS A 240 -5.73 -8.06 -17.35
C HIS A 240 -4.57 -8.47 -16.43
N PRO A 241 -3.78 -9.52 -16.76
CA PRO A 241 -2.71 -10.03 -15.90
C PRO A 241 -1.58 -9.02 -15.66
N ASP A 242 -1.24 -8.22 -16.66
CA ASP A 242 -0.20 -7.17 -16.54
C ASP A 242 -0.66 -5.90 -15.81
N TRP A 243 -1.91 -5.83 -15.35
CA TRP A 243 -2.46 -4.65 -14.70
C TRP A 243 -2.77 -4.91 -13.22
N ILE A 244 -2.54 -3.87 -12.43
CA ILE A 244 -2.98 -3.79 -11.05
C ILE A 244 -4.08 -2.74 -10.93
N PHE A 245 -5.01 -2.96 -10.00
CA PHE A 245 -6.17 -2.12 -9.79
C PHE A 245 -6.16 -1.61 -8.36
N GLU A 246 -6.16 -0.29 -8.22
CA GLU A 246 -6.16 0.41 -6.94
C GLU A 246 -7.46 1.16 -6.75
N MET A 247 -7.83 1.40 -5.49
CA MET A 247 -8.96 2.26 -5.17
C MET A 247 -8.68 3.67 -5.68
N LYS A 248 -9.64 4.27 -6.38
CA LYS A 248 -9.60 5.70 -6.69
C LYS A 248 -10.09 6.46 -5.45
N TRP A 249 -9.14 7.00 -4.71
CA TRP A 249 -9.41 7.87 -3.58
C TRP A 249 -9.95 9.23 -4.07
N ASP A 250 -11.01 9.70 -3.42
CA ASP A 250 -11.59 11.02 -3.66
C ASP A 250 -10.98 12.01 -2.67
N GLY A 251 -9.95 12.74 -3.10
CA GLY A 251 -9.16 13.58 -2.22
C GLY A 251 -8.33 14.64 -2.94
N TYR A 252 -7.29 15.12 -2.25
CA TYR A 252 -6.27 15.97 -2.84
C TYR A 252 -5.02 15.17 -3.12
N ARG A 253 -4.66 15.05 -4.40
CA ARG A 253 -3.37 14.49 -4.79
C ARG A 253 -2.23 15.31 -4.19
N ALA A 254 -1.34 14.61 -3.49
CA ALA A 254 -0.26 15.20 -2.74
C ALA A 254 1.05 14.42 -2.93
N VAL A 255 2.10 15.14 -3.31
CA VAL A 255 3.47 14.63 -3.39
C VAL A 255 4.20 15.06 -2.12
N ALA A 256 4.71 14.09 -1.36
CA ALA A 256 5.48 14.35 -0.17
C ALA A 256 6.98 14.23 -0.47
N GLU A 257 7.74 15.23 0.00
CA GLU A 257 9.20 15.19 0.04
C GLU A 257 9.60 15.02 1.50
N VAL A 258 10.27 13.92 1.83
CA VAL A 258 10.72 13.60 3.18
C VAL A 258 12.24 13.65 3.20
N ARG A 259 12.80 14.40 4.14
CA ARG A 259 14.24 14.58 4.37
C ARG A 259 14.53 14.32 5.83
N GLU A 260 14.75 13.06 6.18
CA GLU A 260 14.98 12.62 7.57
C GLU A 260 13.92 13.16 8.56
N ALA A 261 14.21 14.28 9.25
CA ALA A 261 13.34 14.91 10.24
C ALA A 261 12.46 16.04 9.68
N GLU A 262 12.56 16.34 8.38
CA GLU A 262 11.77 17.34 7.68
C GLU A 262 10.85 16.69 6.65
N ALA A 263 9.69 17.31 6.42
CA ALA A 263 8.78 16.90 5.38
C ALA A 263 8.05 18.10 4.78
N ALA A 264 7.81 18.06 3.47
CA ALA A 264 6.98 18.99 2.74
C ALA A 264 5.97 18.23 1.89
N LEU A 265 4.80 18.84 1.68
CA LEU A 265 3.68 18.25 0.98
C LEU A 265 3.17 19.25 -0.06
N TYR A 266 3.12 18.82 -1.32
CA TYR A 266 2.78 19.67 -2.46
C TYR A 266 1.57 19.12 -3.19
N SER A 267 0.68 20.00 -3.63
CA SER A 267 -0.45 19.61 -4.48
C SER A 267 0.01 19.26 -5.89
N ARG A 268 -0.91 18.74 -6.71
CA ARG A 268 -0.70 18.54 -8.16
C ARG A 268 -0.10 19.76 -8.88
N ASN A 269 -0.46 20.98 -8.44
CA ASN A 269 -0.02 22.24 -9.04
C ASN A 269 1.12 22.88 -8.26
N LEU A 270 1.85 22.11 -7.43
CA LEU A 270 3.00 22.55 -6.64
C LEU A 270 2.68 23.59 -5.55
N LEU A 271 1.41 23.70 -5.16
CA LEU A 271 1.03 24.54 -4.02
C LEU A 271 1.37 23.82 -2.72
N SER A 272 1.94 24.54 -1.75
CA SER A 272 2.24 23.97 -0.44
C SER A 272 0.94 23.61 0.30
N LEU A 273 0.85 22.36 0.72
CA LEU A 273 -0.24 21.84 1.55
C LEU A 273 0.16 21.78 3.03
N ASN A 274 1.36 22.24 3.38
CA ASN A 274 1.97 22.03 4.70
C ASN A 274 1.10 22.55 5.86
N ARG A 275 0.57 23.77 5.70
CA ARG A 275 -0.29 24.38 6.74
C ARG A 275 -1.65 23.71 6.81
N LYS A 276 -2.26 23.42 5.65
CA LYS A 276 -3.61 22.85 5.57
C LYS A 276 -3.65 21.43 6.13
N PHE A 277 -2.61 20.63 5.87
CA PHE A 277 -2.52 19.23 6.29
C PHE A 277 -1.35 19.00 7.24
N ALA A 278 -1.14 19.91 8.19
CA ALA A 278 -0.05 19.83 9.17
C ALA A 278 0.02 18.46 9.90
N PRO A 279 -1.11 17.80 10.29
CA PRO A 279 -1.03 16.48 10.91
C PRO A 279 -0.43 15.39 10.01
N ILE A 280 -0.56 15.50 8.68
CA ILE A 280 0.09 14.58 7.73
C ILE A 280 1.58 14.87 7.64
N VAL A 281 1.96 16.15 7.56
CA VAL A 281 3.38 16.56 7.53
C VAL A 281 4.11 16.09 8.79
N GLU A 282 3.51 16.26 9.96
CA GLU A 282 4.11 15.76 11.22
C GLU A 282 4.26 14.24 11.24
N ALA A 283 3.32 13.49 10.66
CA ALA A 283 3.45 12.05 10.52
C ALA A 283 4.58 11.67 9.54
N LEU A 284 4.77 12.43 8.45
CA LEU A 284 5.82 12.18 7.45
C LEU A 284 7.22 12.40 8.03
N LYS A 285 7.41 13.41 8.89
CA LYS A 285 8.67 13.65 9.62
C LYS A 285 9.11 12.46 10.48
N ALA A 286 8.18 11.57 10.85
CA ALA A 286 8.50 10.38 11.63
C ALA A 286 9.20 9.28 10.79
N CYS A 287 9.12 9.34 9.45
CA CYS A 287 9.70 8.33 8.56
C CYS A 287 11.23 8.27 8.63
N ARG A 288 11.93 9.38 8.95
CA ARG A 288 13.38 9.41 9.19
C ARG A 288 14.25 8.82 8.07
N PHE A 289 13.79 8.93 6.83
CA PHE A 289 14.54 8.59 5.62
C PHE A 289 14.30 9.63 4.54
N GLU A 290 15.18 9.65 3.53
CA GLU A 290 14.99 10.48 2.35
C GLU A 290 14.08 9.76 1.34
N ALA A 291 12.97 10.38 0.95
CA ALA A 291 12.05 9.82 -0.04
C ALA A 291 11.14 10.86 -0.69
N VAL A 292 10.70 10.55 -1.92
CA VAL A 292 9.61 11.26 -2.60
C VAL A 292 8.44 10.30 -2.80
N LEU A 293 7.30 10.62 -2.19
CA LEU A 293 6.09 9.80 -2.15
C LEU A 293 4.97 10.45 -2.97
N ASP A 294 4.23 9.68 -3.75
CA ASP A 294 3.02 10.13 -4.45
C ASP A 294 1.79 9.44 -3.87
N GLY A 295 0.78 10.23 -3.53
CA GLY A 295 -0.37 9.76 -2.78
C GLY A 295 -1.57 10.69 -2.84
N GLU A 296 -2.62 10.31 -2.11
CA GLU A 296 -3.85 11.08 -1.97
C GLU A 296 -4.12 11.39 -0.49
N VAL A 297 -4.36 12.66 -0.16
CA VAL A 297 -4.88 13.05 1.16
C VAL A 297 -6.40 12.95 1.11
N VAL A 298 -6.97 12.23 2.06
CA VAL A 298 -8.42 12.09 2.23
C VAL A 298 -8.83 12.42 3.66
N ALA A 299 -10.07 12.88 3.83
CA ALA A 299 -10.70 12.98 5.13
C ALA A 299 -11.73 11.86 5.27
N VAL A 300 -11.80 11.24 6.44
CA VAL A 300 -12.83 10.24 6.75
C VAL A 300 -13.73 10.70 7.90
N ASP A 301 -14.99 10.28 7.82
CA ASP A 301 -15.99 10.47 8.88
C ASP A 301 -15.72 9.56 10.10
N GLU A 302 -16.54 9.68 11.15
CA GLU A 302 -16.44 8.86 12.37
C GLU A 302 -16.62 7.35 12.11
N ARG A 303 -17.17 6.97 10.96
CA ARG A 303 -17.36 5.58 10.52
C ARG A 303 -16.23 5.12 9.60
N GLY A 304 -15.21 5.95 9.38
CA GLY A 304 -14.06 5.67 8.54
C GLY A 304 -14.35 5.76 7.03
N ARG A 305 -15.46 6.37 6.62
CA ARG A 305 -15.80 6.53 5.20
C ARG A 305 -15.18 7.80 4.64
N PRO A 306 -14.53 7.75 3.45
CA PRO A 306 -14.03 8.94 2.79
C PRO A 306 -15.15 9.94 2.50
N ASP A 307 -14.91 11.21 2.84
CA ASP A 307 -15.83 12.32 2.59
C ASP A 307 -15.04 13.52 2.05
N PHE A 308 -15.31 13.86 0.79
CA PHE A 308 -14.62 14.95 0.11
C PHE A 308 -15.05 16.32 0.62
N GLN A 309 -16.32 16.49 1.00
CA GLN A 309 -16.81 17.75 1.55
C GLN A 309 -16.10 18.05 2.87
N LEU A 310 -15.97 17.04 3.72
CA LEU A 310 -15.21 17.11 4.95
C LEU A 310 -13.74 17.52 4.70
N LEU A 311 -13.12 17.01 3.63
CA LEU A 311 -11.76 17.38 3.25
C LEU A 311 -11.65 18.82 2.74
N GLN A 312 -12.64 19.33 2.00
CA GLN A 312 -12.69 20.72 1.55
C GLN A 312 -12.76 21.67 2.74
N ASP A 313 -13.64 21.36 3.69
CA ASP A 313 -13.93 22.19 4.85
C ASP A 313 -12.88 22.05 5.96
N TYR A 314 -12.01 21.04 5.90
CA TYR A 314 -11.01 20.73 6.94
C TYR A 314 -10.17 21.94 7.36
N GLY A 315 -9.79 22.80 6.41
CA GLY A 315 -8.97 23.99 6.69
C GLY A 315 -9.68 25.03 7.58
N SER A 316 -11.01 25.06 7.55
CA SER A 316 -11.84 25.99 8.31
C SER A 316 -12.48 25.34 9.54
N SER A 317 -12.89 24.07 9.43
CA SER A 317 -13.63 23.35 10.47
C SER A 317 -12.73 22.54 11.41
N GLY A 318 -11.52 22.16 10.98
CA GLY A 318 -10.65 21.21 11.66
C GLY A 318 -11.27 19.83 11.87
N SER A 319 -12.43 19.56 11.28
CA SER A 319 -13.25 18.39 11.54
C SER A 319 -12.91 17.26 10.57
N GLY A 320 -12.92 16.02 11.07
CA GLY A 320 -12.59 14.83 10.28
C GLY A 320 -11.18 14.28 10.53
N TYR A 321 -10.99 13.02 10.16
CA TYR A 321 -9.70 12.34 10.35
C TYR A 321 -8.94 12.27 9.02
N LEU A 322 -7.78 12.93 8.96
CA LEU A 322 -6.94 12.92 7.76
C LEU A 322 -6.12 11.63 7.64
N LEU A 323 -6.14 11.07 6.44
CA LEU A 323 -5.31 9.96 5.99
C LEU A 323 -4.55 10.36 4.72
N TYR A 324 -3.32 9.89 4.59
CA TYR A 324 -2.51 9.99 3.37
C TYR A 324 -2.26 8.59 2.82
N TYR A 325 -2.94 8.27 1.73
CA TYR A 325 -2.79 7.01 1.01
C TYR A 325 -1.69 7.13 -0.03
N VAL A 326 -0.53 6.55 0.27
CA VAL A 326 0.65 6.53 -0.60
C VAL A 326 0.53 5.38 -1.58
N PHE A 327 0.54 5.69 -2.88
CA PHE A 327 0.39 4.67 -3.93
C PHE A 327 1.64 4.49 -4.79
N ASP A 328 2.62 5.40 -4.73
CA ASP A 328 3.89 5.29 -5.46
C ASP A 328 5.08 5.89 -4.68
N LEU A 329 6.29 5.44 -5.03
CA LEU A 329 7.57 5.87 -4.46
C LEU A 329 8.50 6.24 -5.61
N LEU A 330 8.88 7.52 -5.68
CA LEU A 330 9.60 8.08 -6.83
C LEU A 330 11.11 8.16 -6.60
N HIS A 331 11.51 8.38 -5.35
CA HIS A 331 12.90 8.43 -4.91
C HIS A 331 13.00 7.87 -3.50
N PHE A 332 14.11 7.20 -3.20
CA PHE A 332 14.39 6.65 -1.89
C PHE A 332 15.89 6.57 -1.64
N GLN A 333 16.37 7.16 -0.55
CA GLN A 333 17.76 7.05 -0.07
C GLN A 333 18.80 7.23 -1.19
N GLY A 334 18.73 8.36 -1.90
CA GLY A 334 19.67 8.69 -2.97
C GLY A 334 19.46 7.93 -4.29
N HIS A 335 18.39 7.17 -4.46
CA HIS A 335 18.10 6.42 -5.70
C HIS A 335 16.82 6.91 -6.38
N ASP A 336 16.91 7.18 -7.69
CA ASP A 336 15.74 7.49 -8.53
C ASP A 336 15.04 6.21 -8.95
N LEU A 337 13.80 6.04 -8.50
CA LEU A 337 13.00 4.85 -8.74
C LEU A 337 12.06 5.02 -9.94
N THR A 338 11.95 6.22 -10.53
CA THR A 338 10.98 6.50 -11.60
C THR A 338 11.14 5.63 -12.84
N GLY A 339 12.37 5.17 -13.11
CA GLY A 339 12.71 4.24 -14.19
C GLY A 339 12.36 2.77 -13.91
N LEU A 340 12.09 2.38 -12.67
CA LEU A 340 11.77 1.00 -12.31
C LEU A 340 10.32 0.63 -12.66
N PRO A 341 10.00 -0.66 -12.86
CA PRO A 341 8.63 -1.16 -12.94
C PRO A 341 7.78 -0.74 -11.74
N LEU A 342 6.52 -0.37 -11.97
CA LEU A 342 5.57 0.03 -10.91
C LEU A 342 5.48 -0.99 -9.77
N LEU A 343 5.39 -2.29 -10.09
CA LEU A 343 5.33 -3.34 -9.07
C LEU A 343 6.56 -3.34 -8.16
N LYS A 344 7.75 -3.04 -8.70
CA LYS A 344 8.99 -2.91 -7.91
C LYS A 344 8.95 -1.69 -7.01
N ARG A 345 8.52 -0.53 -7.53
CA ARG A 345 8.34 0.68 -6.70
C ARG A 345 7.35 0.44 -5.55
N LYS A 346 6.25 -0.26 -5.81
CA LYS A 346 5.26 -0.61 -4.77
C LYS A 346 5.78 -1.64 -3.76
N GLU A 347 6.57 -2.61 -4.19
CA GLU A 347 7.24 -3.59 -3.32
C GLU A 347 8.17 -2.87 -2.32
N ILE A 348 9.02 -1.97 -2.83
CA ILE A 348 9.91 -1.13 -2.03
C ILE A 348 9.08 -0.25 -1.08
N LEU A 349 8.08 0.46 -1.60
CA LEU A 349 7.18 1.30 -0.81
C LEU A 349 6.55 0.53 0.35
N LYS A 350 6.00 -0.66 0.11
CA LYS A 350 5.33 -1.47 1.14
C LYS A 350 6.29 -1.91 2.25
N ARG A 351 7.58 -2.08 1.94
CA ARG A 351 8.63 -2.41 2.92
C ARG A 351 9.04 -1.20 3.76
N VAL A 352 9.19 -0.02 3.14
CA VAL A 352 9.78 1.15 3.81
C VAL A 352 8.75 2.06 4.47
N LEU A 353 7.50 2.05 4.00
CA LEU A 353 6.48 2.93 4.55
C LEU A 353 6.15 2.50 6.00
N PRO A 354 6.35 3.35 7.00
CA PRO A 354 6.09 2.99 8.38
C PRO A 354 4.59 2.79 8.60
N SER A 355 4.24 1.81 9.42
CA SER A 355 2.87 1.64 9.90
C SER A 355 2.54 2.80 10.83
N GLY A 356 1.68 3.72 10.36
CA GLY A 356 1.35 4.92 11.11
C GLY A 356 -0.14 5.23 11.08
N PRO A 357 -0.70 5.91 12.08
CA PRO A 357 -2.14 6.15 12.16
C PRO A 357 -2.68 6.98 10.98
N ARG A 358 -1.83 7.82 10.37
CA ARG A 358 -2.20 8.78 9.32
C ARG A 358 -1.65 8.47 7.92
N ILE A 359 -0.63 7.62 7.81
CA ILE A 359 0.02 7.30 6.55
C ILE A 359 -0.28 5.83 6.24
N ARG A 360 -0.81 5.57 5.05
CA ARG A 360 -1.27 4.25 4.63
C ARG A 360 -0.70 3.91 3.28
N PHE A 361 -0.27 2.67 3.11
CA PHE A 361 -0.01 2.12 1.79
C PHE A 361 -1.35 1.92 1.07
N SER A 362 -1.46 2.39 -0.17
CA SER A 362 -2.59 2.09 -1.05
C SER A 362 -2.37 0.75 -1.73
N ASP A 363 -3.06 -0.28 -1.22
CA ASP A 363 -2.98 -1.63 -1.75
C ASP A 363 -3.69 -1.79 -3.09
N HIS A 364 -3.46 -2.92 -3.74
CA HIS A 364 -3.93 -3.20 -5.09
C HIS A 364 -4.42 -4.64 -5.26
N VAL A 365 -5.29 -4.84 -6.25
CA VAL A 365 -5.72 -6.14 -6.75
C VAL A 365 -5.00 -6.41 -8.07
N VAL A 366 -4.53 -7.63 -8.28
CA VAL A 366 -3.93 -8.06 -9.54
C VAL A 366 -5.02 -8.74 -10.37
N ASN A 367 -5.02 -8.53 -11.70
CA ASN A 367 -5.93 -9.16 -12.66
C ASN A 367 -7.41 -8.77 -12.57
N ASP A 368 -8.03 -8.82 -11.40
CA ASP A 368 -9.49 -8.83 -11.22
C ASP A 368 -10.12 -7.42 -11.12
N GLY A 369 -9.89 -6.59 -12.15
CA GLY A 369 -10.38 -5.20 -12.19
C GLY A 369 -11.91 -5.08 -12.29
N ILE A 370 -12.59 -5.98 -12.99
CA ILE A 370 -14.06 -5.98 -13.11
C ILE A 370 -14.71 -6.26 -11.75
N LEU A 371 -14.27 -7.33 -11.08
CA LEU A 371 -14.79 -7.69 -9.77
C LEU A 371 -14.48 -6.60 -8.74
N PHE A 372 -13.25 -6.08 -8.73
CA PHE A 372 -12.88 -5.01 -7.81
C PHE A 372 -13.70 -3.73 -8.03
N PHE A 373 -13.97 -3.37 -9.30
CA PHE A 373 -14.84 -2.24 -9.61
C PHE A 373 -16.28 -2.44 -9.11
N GLN A 374 -16.83 -3.65 -9.20
CA GLN A 374 -18.17 -3.97 -8.66
C GLN A 374 -18.22 -3.71 -7.14
N VAL A 375 -17.23 -4.21 -6.39
CA VAL A 375 -17.13 -4.00 -4.94
C VAL A 375 -17.00 -2.51 -4.60
N VAL A 376 -16.17 -1.77 -5.33
CA VAL A 376 -16.02 -0.32 -5.17
C VAL A 376 -17.34 0.41 -5.41
N ARG A 377 -18.08 0.01 -6.44
CA ARG A 377 -19.41 0.58 -6.75
C ARG A 377 -20.44 0.30 -5.67
N GLU A 378 -20.51 -0.92 -5.15
CA GLU A 378 -21.42 -1.31 -4.07
C GLU A 378 -21.14 -0.53 -2.77
N LYS A 379 -19.86 -0.25 -2.50
CA LYS A 379 -19.42 0.57 -1.37
C LYS A 379 -19.60 2.07 -1.59
N GLY A 380 -20.10 2.48 -2.76
CA GLY A 380 -20.34 3.89 -3.08
C GLY A 380 -19.09 4.73 -3.29
N LEU A 381 -17.93 4.09 -3.53
CA LEU A 381 -16.64 4.75 -3.71
C LEU A 381 -16.49 5.28 -5.16
N GLU A 382 -15.52 6.17 -5.38
CA GLU A 382 -15.41 6.94 -6.63
C GLU A 382 -15.14 6.07 -7.87
N GLY A 383 -14.32 5.04 -7.72
CA GLY A 383 -13.92 4.17 -8.81
C GLY A 383 -12.59 3.48 -8.55
N ILE A 384 -11.92 3.08 -9.62
CA ILE A 384 -10.61 2.43 -9.57
C ILE A 384 -9.61 3.13 -10.49
N ILE A 385 -8.33 2.98 -10.17
CA ILE A 385 -7.21 3.31 -11.05
C ILE A 385 -6.57 1.98 -11.47
N ALA A 386 -6.62 1.67 -12.76
CA ALA A 386 -5.83 0.58 -13.32
C ALA A 386 -4.44 1.11 -13.67
N LYS A 387 -3.38 0.39 -13.30
CA LYS A 387 -2.00 0.75 -13.61
C LYS A 387 -1.28 -0.46 -14.19
N HIS A 388 -0.55 -0.29 -15.28
CA HIS A 388 0.26 -1.35 -15.85
C HIS A 388 1.45 -1.67 -14.93
N GLY A 389 1.57 -2.92 -14.49
CA GLY A 389 2.53 -3.34 -13.45
C GLY A 389 4.00 -3.15 -13.83
N GLN A 390 4.31 -3.20 -15.12
CA GLN A 390 5.66 -2.95 -15.66
C GLN A 390 5.92 -1.50 -16.09
N SER A 391 4.99 -0.58 -15.85
CA SER A 391 5.15 0.81 -16.30
C SER A 391 6.14 1.61 -15.46
N THR A 392 6.91 2.47 -16.12
CA THR A 392 7.75 3.50 -15.50
C THR A 392 6.90 4.72 -15.13
N TYR A 393 7.41 5.55 -14.21
CA TYR A 393 6.73 6.77 -13.79
C TYR A 393 7.03 7.93 -14.75
N GLN A 394 5.99 8.53 -15.33
CA GLN A 394 6.13 9.63 -16.30
C GLN A 394 5.79 10.98 -15.65
N VAL A 395 6.80 11.62 -15.07
CA VAL A 395 6.68 12.90 -14.35
C VAL A 395 5.93 13.95 -15.18
N GLY A 396 4.88 14.53 -14.61
CA GLY A 396 4.06 15.59 -15.20
C GLY A 396 3.28 15.23 -16.45
N LYS A 397 3.30 13.97 -16.91
CA LYS A 397 2.65 13.54 -18.16
C LYS A 397 1.38 12.76 -17.88
N ARG A 398 0.38 12.92 -18.75
CA ARG A 398 -0.75 12.01 -18.84
C ARG A 398 -0.32 10.76 -19.61
N SER A 399 -0.59 9.59 -19.05
CA SER A 399 -0.16 8.32 -19.63
C SER A 399 -1.34 7.39 -19.82
N ARG A 400 -1.26 6.54 -20.85
CA ARG A 400 -2.15 5.40 -21.04
C ARG A 400 -1.80 4.21 -20.15
N GLN A 401 -0.67 4.25 -19.44
CA GLN A 401 -0.28 3.21 -18.50
C GLN A 401 -1.03 3.32 -17.16
N TRP A 402 -1.67 4.46 -16.90
CA TRP A 402 -2.57 4.66 -15.78
C TRP A 402 -3.94 5.02 -16.33
N LEU A 403 -4.94 4.18 -16.06
CA LEU A 403 -6.31 4.37 -16.51
C LEU A 403 -7.21 4.62 -15.31
N LYS A 404 -8.10 5.60 -15.39
CA LYS A 404 -9.12 5.86 -14.36
C LYS A 404 -10.47 5.38 -14.85
N VAL A 405 -11.07 4.46 -14.10
CA VAL A 405 -12.42 3.95 -14.34
C VAL A 405 -13.30 4.48 -13.21
N LYS A 406 -14.16 5.44 -13.51
CA LYS A 406 -15.05 6.04 -12.51
C LYS A 406 -16.36 5.28 -12.44
N ARG A 407 -16.97 5.19 -11.25
CA ARG A 407 -18.33 4.67 -11.06
C ARG A 407 -19.35 5.44 -11.89
N GLN A 408 -19.19 6.76 -11.95
CA GLN A 408 -20.04 7.64 -12.73
C GLN A 408 -19.17 8.52 -13.63
N LEU A 409 -19.65 8.80 -14.84
CA LEU A 409 -18.99 9.74 -15.71
C LEU A 409 -19.19 11.14 -15.12
N THR A 410 -18.12 11.91 -14.98
CA THR A 410 -18.21 13.31 -14.58
C THR A 410 -17.67 14.21 -15.66
N GLN A 411 -18.26 15.39 -15.79
CA GLN A 411 -17.92 16.35 -16.81
C GLN A 411 -17.99 17.76 -16.23
N GLU A 412 -17.03 18.59 -16.62
CA GLU A 412 -17.09 20.02 -16.36
C GLU A 412 -17.95 20.71 -17.42
N GLY A 413 -18.79 21.65 -16.98
CA GLY A 413 -19.67 22.43 -17.83
C GLY A 413 -19.65 23.91 -17.45
N VAL A 414 -19.54 24.77 -18.47
CA VAL A 414 -19.73 26.21 -18.32
C VAL A 414 -21.22 26.51 -18.22
N ILE A 415 -21.64 27.23 -17.20
CA ILE A 415 -23.05 27.61 -17.02
C ILE A 415 -23.36 28.76 -17.98
N ALA A 416 -24.28 28.49 -18.91
CA ALA A 416 -24.68 29.40 -19.98
C ALA A 416 -26.08 29.99 -19.78
N GLY A 417 -26.87 29.40 -18.88
CA GLY A 417 -28.19 29.87 -18.53
C GLY A 417 -28.85 28.99 -17.48
N PHE A 418 -30.05 29.36 -17.08
CA PHE A 418 -30.88 28.55 -16.18
C PHE A 418 -32.36 28.67 -16.56
N THR A 419 -33.13 27.60 -16.37
CA THR A 419 -34.56 27.62 -16.63
C THR A 419 -35.35 28.15 -15.43
N ALA A 420 -36.52 28.71 -15.68
CA ALA A 420 -37.48 29.02 -14.62
C ALA A 420 -37.79 27.77 -13.76
N PRO A 421 -37.98 27.91 -12.43
CA PRO A 421 -38.37 26.80 -11.57
C PRO A 421 -39.78 26.29 -11.92
N ARG A 422 -40.05 25.02 -11.60
CA ARG A 422 -41.38 24.41 -11.70
C ARG A 422 -41.74 23.74 -10.37
N GLY A 423 -43.02 23.79 -10.00
CA GLY A 423 -43.50 23.25 -8.72
C GLY A 423 -43.02 24.05 -7.51
N GLY A 424 -42.86 23.40 -6.35
CA GLY A 424 -42.42 24.02 -5.09
C GLY A 424 -40.92 24.32 -4.98
N ARG A 425 -40.15 24.22 -6.08
CA ARG A 425 -38.71 24.49 -6.10
C ARG A 425 -38.45 25.99 -6.23
N GLY A 426 -37.55 26.55 -5.42
CA GLY A 426 -37.14 27.96 -5.49
C GLY A 426 -36.02 28.24 -6.50
N HIS A 427 -35.85 29.52 -6.85
CA HIS A 427 -34.73 30.09 -7.64
C HIS A 427 -34.64 29.68 -9.13
N PHE A 428 -34.31 28.43 -9.45
CA PHE A 428 -34.22 27.94 -10.82
C PHE A 428 -34.58 26.46 -10.97
N GLY A 429 -34.93 26.04 -12.19
CA GLY A 429 -35.31 24.66 -12.51
C GLY A 429 -34.10 23.78 -12.84
N THR A 430 -33.34 24.18 -13.85
CA THR A 430 -32.16 23.47 -14.38
C THR A 430 -31.09 24.46 -14.82
N LEU A 431 -29.82 24.08 -14.76
CA LEU A 431 -28.71 24.80 -15.41
C LEU A 431 -28.53 24.31 -16.84
N VAL A 432 -28.30 25.23 -17.77
CA VAL A 432 -27.94 24.95 -19.16
C VAL A 432 -26.43 25.01 -19.28
N LEU A 433 -25.80 23.92 -19.72
CA LEU A 433 -24.36 23.74 -19.67
C LEU A 433 -23.73 23.70 -21.07
N GLY A 434 -22.51 24.23 -21.17
CA GLY A 434 -21.72 24.25 -22.39
C GLY A 434 -20.25 23.86 -22.20
N GLN A 435 -19.57 23.63 -23.32
CA GLN A 435 -18.12 23.44 -23.44
C GLN A 435 -17.58 24.23 -24.62
N TYR A 436 -16.34 24.70 -24.51
CA TYR A 436 -15.69 25.38 -25.62
C TYR A 436 -15.08 24.39 -26.62
N ASP A 437 -15.37 24.62 -27.89
CA ASP A 437 -14.66 24.06 -29.04
C ASP A 437 -14.05 25.23 -29.82
N GLY A 438 -12.75 25.43 -29.64
CA GLY A 438 -12.08 26.67 -30.01
C GLY A 438 -12.73 27.88 -29.31
N ASN A 439 -13.34 28.77 -30.10
CA ASN A 439 -14.01 29.96 -29.58
C ASN A 439 -15.53 29.81 -29.42
N GLU A 440 -16.12 28.71 -29.93
CA GLU A 440 -17.55 28.48 -29.90
C GLU A 440 -17.96 27.71 -28.63
N LEU A 441 -19.05 28.14 -27.98
CA LEU A 441 -19.65 27.41 -26.88
C LEU A 441 -20.70 26.43 -27.43
N ILE A 442 -20.51 25.13 -27.18
CA ILE A 442 -21.39 24.04 -27.60
C ILE A 442 -22.21 23.57 -26.39
N CYS A 443 -23.52 23.43 -26.55
CA CYS A 443 -24.38 22.90 -25.49
C CYS A 443 -24.12 21.41 -25.26
N ILE A 444 -23.95 21.02 -24.00
CA ILE A 444 -23.65 19.64 -23.59
C ILE A 444 -24.75 19.03 -22.70
N GLY A 445 -25.84 19.76 -22.43
CA GLY A 445 -26.99 19.26 -21.68
C GLY A 445 -27.43 20.14 -20.52
N HIS A 446 -28.50 19.73 -19.83
CA HIS A 446 -29.15 20.52 -18.78
C HIS A 446 -29.18 19.75 -17.45
N ALA A 447 -28.65 20.33 -16.37
CA ALA A 447 -28.59 19.70 -15.06
C ALA A 447 -29.68 20.25 -14.11
N GLY A 448 -30.59 19.38 -13.66
CA GLY A 448 -31.75 19.75 -12.83
C GLY A 448 -31.81 19.11 -11.45
N GLY A 449 -30.90 18.20 -11.12
CA GLY A 449 -30.82 17.53 -9.83
C GLY A 449 -29.45 17.73 -9.18
N GLY A 450 -29.33 17.34 -7.91
CA GLY A 450 -28.05 17.37 -7.18
C GLY A 450 -27.78 18.64 -6.38
N PHE A 451 -28.75 19.55 -6.25
CA PHE A 451 -28.60 20.79 -5.49
C PHE A 451 -29.25 20.70 -4.10
N ALA A 452 -28.55 21.10 -3.05
CA ALA A 452 -29.16 21.46 -1.77
C ALA A 452 -29.95 22.78 -1.88
N ALA A 453 -30.86 23.05 -0.94
CA ALA A 453 -31.70 24.25 -0.98
C ALA A 453 -30.87 25.54 -0.87
N GLU A 454 -29.85 25.52 -0.02
CA GLU A 454 -28.90 26.61 0.19
C GLU A 454 -28.03 26.83 -1.05
N GLU A 455 -27.62 25.76 -1.73
CA GLU A 455 -26.83 25.84 -2.96
C GLU A 455 -27.63 26.45 -4.12
N LEU A 456 -28.91 26.09 -4.26
CA LEU A 456 -29.78 26.71 -5.27
C LEU A 456 -29.81 28.23 -5.11
N LYS A 457 -29.93 28.71 -3.87
CA LYS A 457 -29.93 30.14 -3.58
C LYS A 457 -28.58 30.78 -3.92
N LEU A 458 -27.48 30.22 -3.42
CA LEU A 458 -26.13 30.77 -3.62
C LEU A 458 -25.73 30.82 -5.10
N ILE A 459 -26.00 29.74 -5.84
CA ILE A 459 -25.70 29.68 -7.29
C ILE A 459 -26.56 30.71 -8.03
N HIS A 460 -27.84 30.82 -7.69
CA HIS A 460 -28.72 31.80 -8.33
C HIS A 460 -28.24 33.23 -8.11
N GLU A 461 -27.85 33.60 -6.88
CA GLU A 461 -27.31 34.92 -6.54
C GLU A 461 -26.05 35.25 -7.36
N ARG A 462 -25.18 34.26 -7.59
CA ARG A 462 -23.99 34.43 -8.44
C ARG A 462 -24.31 34.55 -9.93
N LEU A 463 -25.39 33.95 -10.39
CA LEU A 463 -25.82 34.01 -11.79
C LEU A 463 -26.54 35.31 -12.15
N GLN A 464 -27.23 35.95 -11.20
CA GLN A 464 -27.95 37.22 -11.41
C GLN A 464 -27.10 38.33 -12.06
N PRO A 465 -25.87 38.66 -11.60
CA PRO A 465 -25.05 39.70 -12.22
C PRO A 465 -24.51 39.33 -13.61
N LEU A 466 -24.65 38.06 -14.01
CA LEU A 466 -24.22 37.56 -15.31
C LEU A 466 -25.34 37.50 -16.34
N VAL A 467 -26.59 37.80 -15.97
CA VAL A 467 -27.74 37.75 -16.87
C VAL A 467 -27.51 38.62 -18.12
N GLN A 468 -27.87 38.09 -19.28
CA GLN A 468 -27.80 38.76 -20.57
C GLN A 468 -29.00 38.41 -21.45
N GLU A 469 -29.30 39.24 -22.44
CA GLU A 469 -30.45 39.03 -23.34
C GLU A 469 -30.18 37.94 -24.39
N THR A 470 -28.92 37.83 -24.84
CA THR A 470 -28.55 36.97 -25.96
C THR A 470 -28.11 35.58 -25.49
N CYS A 471 -28.51 34.55 -26.26
CA CYS A 471 -28.03 33.20 -26.04
C CYS A 471 -26.52 33.11 -26.33
N PRO A 472 -25.71 32.55 -25.41
CA PRO A 472 -24.26 32.41 -25.63
C PRO A 472 -23.91 31.24 -26.56
N PHE A 473 -24.86 30.35 -26.87
CA PHE A 473 -24.67 29.27 -27.84
C PHE A 473 -24.95 29.74 -29.26
N ARG A 474 -24.23 29.15 -30.23
CA ARG A 474 -24.48 29.39 -31.66
C ARG A 474 -25.88 29.00 -32.09
N VAL A 475 -26.41 27.91 -31.53
CA VAL A 475 -27.78 27.42 -31.74
C VAL A 475 -28.46 27.34 -30.38
N VAL A 476 -29.63 27.94 -30.25
CA VAL A 476 -30.41 27.91 -29.00
C VAL A 476 -30.81 26.46 -28.70
N PRO A 477 -30.34 25.86 -27.59
CA PRO A 477 -30.69 24.49 -27.27
C PRO A 477 -32.16 24.37 -26.86
N PRO A 478 -32.81 23.22 -27.14
CA PRO A 478 -34.17 22.98 -26.69
C PRO A 478 -34.22 22.93 -25.16
N ALA A 479 -35.13 23.70 -24.56
CA ALA A 479 -35.33 23.73 -23.12
C ALA A 479 -36.78 23.40 -22.77
N ASN A 480 -36.97 22.72 -21.64
CA ASN A 480 -38.29 22.34 -21.16
C ASN A 480 -39.06 23.52 -20.54
N ALA A 481 -38.42 24.66 -20.25
CA ALA A 481 -38.99 25.88 -19.70
C ALA A 481 -38.20 27.12 -20.20
N PRO A 482 -38.75 28.34 -20.08
CA PRO A 482 -38.04 29.56 -20.46
C PRO A 482 -36.66 29.65 -19.79
N VAL A 483 -35.64 30.01 -20.58
CA VAL A 483 -34.25 30.10 -20.15
C VAL A 483 -33.88 31.56 -19.95
N THR A 484 -33.30 31.87 -18.79
CA THR A 484 -32.55 33.11 -18.57
C THR A 484 -31.10 32.85 -18.93
N TRP A 485 -30.59 33.56 -19.95
CA TRP A 485 -29.21 33.43 -20.39
C TRP A 485 -28.26 34.20 -19.48
N VAL A 486 -27.06 33.65 -19.29
CA VAL A 486 -25.99 34.31 -18.53
C VAL A 486 -24.70 34.33 -19.32
N ARG A 487 -23.81 35.27 -19.00
CA ARG A 487 -22.45 35.27 -19.51
C ARG A 487 -21.74 33.98 -19.06
N PRO A 488 -21.09 33.23 -19.98
CA PRO A 488 -20.53 31.92 -19.71
C PRO A 488 -19.20 32.03 -18.94
N GLU A 489 -19.29 32.41 -17.66
CA GLU A 489 -18.13 32.69 -16.79
C GLU A 489 -17.98 31.64 -15.67
N LEU A 490 -19.08 31.07 -15.18
CA LEU A 490 -19.07 30.12 -14.07
C LEU A 490 -18.98 28.68 -14.56
N VAL A 491 -18.21 27.86 -13.84
CA VAL A 491 -18.00 26.44 -14.15
C VAL A 491 -18.56 25.57 -13.04
N CYS A 492 -19.21 24.47 -13.42
CA CYS A 492 -19.60 23.40 -12.50
C CYS A 492 -19.09 22.04 -12.97
N GLU A 493 -19.10 21.08 -12.06
CA GLU A 493 -18.92 19.66 -12.35
C GLU A 493 -20.27 18.95 -12.20
N VAL A 494 -20.59 18.09 -13.16
CA VAL A 494 -21.79 17.24 -13.16
C VAL A 494 -21.41 15.78 -13.30
N THR A 495 -22.25 14.90 -12.78
CA THR A 495 -22.23 13.46 -13.05
C THR A 495 -23.31 13.12 -14.06
N PHE A 496 -23.09 12.13 -14.93
CA PHE A 496 -24.03 11.76 -15.98
C PHE A 496 -23.89 10.28 -16.36
N SER A 497 -24.90 9.73 -17.04
CA SER A 497 -24.99 8.28 -17.32
C SER A 497 -24.41 7.85 -18.67
N GLY A 498 -23.94 8.78 -19.49
CA GLY A 498 -23.44 8.52 -20.85
C GLY A 498 -23.69 9.68 -21.81
N TRP A 499 -23.08 9.65 -22.99
CA TRP A 499 -23.32 10.62 -24.05
C TRP A 499 -24.41 10.13 -25.03
N THR A 500 -25.12 11.06 -25.65
CA THR A 500 -25.92 10.79 -26.86
C THR A 500 -25.04 10.89 -28.11
N ASP A 501 -25.54 10.42 -29.26
CA ASP A 501 -24.84 10.55 -30.54
C ASP A 501 -24.63 12.03 -30.93
N ASP A 502 -25.52 12.92 -30.47
CA ASP A 502 -25.41 14.38 -30.62
C ASP A 502 -24.46 15.03 -29.59
N ALA A 503 -23.67 14.23 -28.85
CA ALA A 503 -22.76 14.68 -27.82
C ALA A 503 -23.41 15.52 -26.70
N VAL A 504 -24.61 15.11 -26.27
CA VAL A 504 -25.31 15.66 -25.09
C VAL A 504 -25.25 14.65 -23.94
N MET A 505 -25.07 15.12 -22.71
CA MET A 505 -25.07 14.27 -21.52
C MET A 505 -26.46 13.70 -21.23
N ARG A 506 -26.52 12.39 -20.96
CA ARG A 506 -27.72 11.69 -20.45
C ARG A 506 -27.80 11.82 -18.93
N HIS A 507 -28.95 12.27 -18.43
CA HIS A 507 -29.26 12.41 -17.00
C HIS A 507 -28.18 13.14 -16.17
N PRO A 508 -27.73 14.34 -16.58
CA PRO A 508 -26.73 15.07 -15.82
C PRO A 508 -27.29 15.56 -14.47
N VAL A 509 -26.50 15.39 -13.42
CA VAL A 509 -26.79 15.78 -12.04
C VAL A 509 -25.63 16.64 -11.54
N PHE A 510 -25.95 17.79 -10.96
CA PHE A 510 -24.96 18.69 -10.39
C PHE A 510 -24.18 18.02 -9.25
N LEU A 511 -22.87 18.23 -9.23
CA LEU A 511 -22.01 17.79 -8.13
C LEU A 511 -21.48 18.98 -7.32
N ARG A 512 -20.83 19.95 -7.98
CA ARG A 512 -20.19 21.10 -7.30
C ARG A 512 -19.83 22.23 -8.26
N MET A 513 -19.60 23.42 -7.72
CA MET A 513 -18.97 24.54 -8.45
C MET A 513 -17.45 24.34 -8.58
N ARG A 514 -16.85 24.84 -9.66
CA ARG A 514 -15.40 24.78 -9.93
C ARG A 514 -14.82 26.19 -10.00
N GLU A 515 -14.64 26.79 -8.84
CA GLU A 515 -14.08 28.15 -8.71
C GLU A 515 -12.59 28.23 -9.07
N ASP A 516 -11.93 27.07 -9.12
CA ASP A 516 -10.53 26.90 -9.48
C ASP A 516 -10.28 26.90 -11.00
N LYS A 517 -11.33 27.02 -11.83
CA LYS A 517 -11.23 26.93 -13.29
C LYS A 517 -11.86 28.12 -14.01
N ALA A 518 -11.13 28.65 -14.98
CA ALA A 518 -11.69 29.60 -15.94
C ALA A 518 -12.60 28.87 -16.95
N ALA A 519 -13.69 29.51 -17.36
CA ALA A 519 -14.63 28.93 -18.34
C ALA A 519 -13.95 28.47 -19.65
N ARG A 520 -12.92 29.21 -20.10
CA ARG A 520 -12.16 28.88 -21.32
C ARG A 520 -11.30 27.62 -21.21
N GLU A 521 -11.04 27.12 -20.01
CA GLU A 521 -10.33 25.84 -19.79
C GLU A 521 -11.26 24.63 -19.91
N VAL A 522 -12.58 24.85 -19.94
CA VAL A 522 -13.59 23.81 -20.07
C VAL A 522 -13.80 23.52 -21.56
N VAL A 523 -12.80 22.86 -22.13
CA VAL A 523 -12.78 22.48 -23.53
C VAL A 523 -13.36 21.08 -23.73
N ARG A 524 -13.91 20.87 -24.93
CA ARG A 524 -14.30 19.54 -25.38
C ARG A 524 -13.04 18.67 -25.51
N ASP A 525 -12.71 17.94 -24.45
CA ASP A 525 -11.74 16.85 -24.52
C ASP A 525 -12.29 15.85 -25.55
N SER A 526 -11.43 15.32 -26.42
CA SER A 526 -11.75 14.15 -27.24
C SER A 526 -12.03 13.01 -26.27
N GLY A 527 -13.30 12.89 -25.85
CA GLY A 527 -13.82 11.95 -24.86
C GLY A 527 -13.75 10.50 -25.31
N GLU A 528 -12.81 10.15 -26.19
CA GLU A 528 -12.36 8.80 -26.42
C GLU A 528 -11.63 8.34 -25.16
N GLY A 529 -12.42 8.03 -24.13
CA GLY A 529 -11.96 7.08 -23.15
C GLY A 529 -11.45 5.87 -23.92
N VAL A 530 -10.24 5.43 -23.59
CA VAL A 530 -9.62 4.35 -24.33
C VAL A 530 -10.36 3.07 -23.95
N ARG A 531 -10.77 2.28 -24.94
CA ARG A 531 -11.13 0.88 -24.68
C ARG A 531 -9.83 0.16 -24.32
N PRO A 532 -9.73 -0.39 -23.10
CA PRO A 532 -8.50 -1.02 -22.59
C PRO A 532 -7.90 -2.05 -23.52
#